data_AF-A0AA97GWQ4-F1
#
_entry.id   AF-A0AA97GWQ4-F1
#
_cell.length_a   1.000
_cell.length_b   1.000
_cell.length_c   1.000
_cell.angle_alpha   90.00
_cell.angle_beta   90.00
_cell.angle_gamma   90.00
#
_symmetry.space_group_name_H-M   'P 1'
#
loop_
_entity.id
_entity.type
_entity.pdbx_description
1 polymer ?
#
loop_
_entity_poly.entity_id
_entity_poly.type
_entity_poly.pdbx_seq_one_letter_code
_entity_poly.pdbx_strand_id
1 'polypeptide(L)'
;MGALSWWHWAIVLVVLVVLFGSKKLPEAARGVGRSMRIFKSEMAEMANDGDDKSKADEPRELTARDQDVDVNVTVTDETKKSAEIKKSA
;
A
#
# COMPACT_ATOMS: atom_id res chain seq x y z
N MET A 1 1.91 35.06 23.14
CA MET A 1 2.65 34.89 21.87
C MET A 1 2.49 33.44 21.41
N GLY A 2 1.41 33.17 20.67
CA GLY A 2 0.80 31.84 20.50
C GLY A 2 1.47 30.94 19.46
N ALA A 3 2.65 30.41 19.81
CA ALA A 3 3.37 29.39 19.02
C ALA A 3 2.66 28.01 18.98
N LEU A 4 1.47 27.88 19.57
CA LEU A 4 0.70 26.63 19.66
C LEU A 4 -0.60 26.66 18.83
N SER A 5 -0.74 27.61 17.90
CA SER A 5 -1.90 27.64 17.02
C SER A 5 -1.80 26.51 16.00
N TRP A 6 -2.86 25.68 15.94
CA TRP A 6 -3.04 24.66 14.90
C TRP A 6 -2.86 25.22 13.49
N TRP A 7 -3.18 26.51 13.31
CA TRP A 7 -3.01 27.22 12.05
C TRP A 7 -1.56 27.27 11.55
N HIS A 8 -0.58 27.33 12.46
CA HIS A 8 0.83 27.32 12.09
C HIS A 8 1.23 25.98 11.46
N TRP A 9 0.76 24.87 12.03
CA TRP A 9 1.00 23.54 11.51
C TRP A 9 0.38 23.33 10.12
N ALA A 10 -0.81 23.89 9.87
CA ALA A 10 -1.43 23.86 8.55
C ALA A 10 -0.56 24.58 7.50
N ILE A 11 -0.02 25.77 7.83
CA ILE A 11 0.87 26.53 6.93
C ILE A 11 2.15 25.75 6.64
N VAL A 12 2.78 25.16 7.66
CA VAL A 12 3.99 24.35 7.48
C VAL A 12 3.72 23.16 6.55
N LEU A 13 2.58 22.48 6.72
CA LEU A 13 2.20 21.34 5.89
C LEU A 13 1.98 21.75 4.43
N VAL A 14 1.34 22.90 4.20
CA VAL A 14 1.17 23.46 2.85
C VAL A 14 2.53 23.76 2.21
N VAL A 15 3.43 24.44 2.92
CA VAL A 15 4.78 24.77 2.41
C VAL A 15 5.57 23.49 2.10
N LEU A 16 5.49 22.48 2.96
CA LEU A 16 6.13 21.18 2.75
C LEU A 16 5.62 20.50 1.47
N VAL A 17 4.29 20.50 1.24
CA VAL A 17 3.68 19.94 0.04
C VAL A 17 4.10 20.70 -1.21
N VAL A 18 4.22 22.02 -1.15
CA VAL A 18 4.66 22.82 -2.30
C VAL A 18 6.14 22.55 -2.63
N LEU A 19 7.00 22.41 -1.63
CA LEU A 19 8.44 22.21 -1.83
C LEU A 19 8.79 20.79 -2.26
N PHE A 20 8.16 19.78 -1.65
CA PHE A 20 8.40 18.37 -1.97
C PHE A 20 7.48 17.85 -3.11
N GLY A 21 6.35 18.50 -3.35
CA GLY A 21 5.33 18.09 -4.32
C GLY A 21 4.34 17.08 -3.76
N SER A 22 3.11 17.12 -4.28
CA SER A 22 1.97 16.28 -3.84
C SER A 22 2.18 14.78 -4.06
N LYS A 23 3.09 14.37 -4.96
CA LYS A 23 3.40 12.96 -5.23
C LYS A 23 4.48 12.39 -4.32
N LYS A 24 5.44 13.19 -3.85
CA LYS A 24 6.62 12.69 -3.12
C LYS A 24 6.35 12.48 -1.64
N LEU A 25 5.52 13.32 -1.02
CA LEU A 25 5.10 13.14 0.38
C LEU A 25 4.36 11.83 0.64
N PRO A 26 3.29 11.48 -0.10
CA PRO A 26 2.59 10.22 0.13
C PRO A 26 3.46 9.01 -0.25
N GLU A 27 4.32 9.14 -1.26
CA GLU A 27 5.23 8.06 -1.66
C GLU A 27 6.29 7.77 -0.59
N ALA A 28 6.94 8.82 -0.07
CA ALA A 28 7.90 8.69 1.02
C ALA A 28 7.22 8.22 2.32
N ALA A 29 6.04 8.75 2.64
CA ALA A 29 5.26 8.32 3.79
C ALA A 29 4.82 6.85 3.69
N ARG A 30 4.50 6.34 2.49
CA ARG A 30 4.23 4.92 2.27
C ARG A 30 5.46 4.04 2.49
N GLY A 31 6.63 4.50 2.06
CA GLY A 31 7.91 3.81 2.32
C GLY A 31 8.25 3.74 3.81
N VAL A 32 8.23 4.89 4.48
CA VAL A 32 8.52 5.03 5.92
C VAL A 32 7.44 4.35 6.77
N GLY A 33 6.17 4.38 6.35
CA GLY A 33 5.07 3.74 7.06
C GLY A 33 5.19 2.21 7.08
N ARG A 34 5.67 1.61 5.98
CA ARG A 34 5.92 0.15 5.92
C ARG A 34 7.05 -0.26 6.87
N SER A 35 8.18 0.46 6.87
CA SER A 35 9.27 0.16 7.79
C SER A 35 8.85 0.39 9.24
N MET A 36 8.18 1.51 9.53
CA MET A 36 7.70 1.82 10.88
C MET A 36 6.66 0.83 11.39
N ARG A 37 5.83 0.22 10.53
CA ARG A 37 4.91 -0.85 10.92
C ARG A 37 5.65 -2.09 11.41
N ILE A 38 6.72 -2.49 10.71
CA ILE A 38 7.56 -3.64 11.08
C ILE A 38 8.27 -3.35 12.40
N PHE A 39 8.89 -2.16 12.53
CA PHE A 39 9.50 -1.75 13.80
C PHE A 39 8.47 -1.68 14.94
N LYS A 40 7.25 -1.22 14.67
CA LYS A 40 6.17 -1.15 15.66
C LYS A 40 5.70 -2.54 16.08
N SER A 41 5.58 -3.50 15.16
CA SER A 41 5.20 -4.88 15.50
C SER A 41 6.28 -5.58 16.32
N GLU A 42 7.55 -5.44 15.95
CA GLU A 42 8.65 -6.03 16.71
C GLU A 42 8.82 -5.37 18.08
N MET A 43 8.72 -4.04 18.16
CA MET A 43 8.72 -3.32 19.43
C MET A 43 7.49 -3.63 20.29
N ALA A 44 6.32 -3.84 19.66
CA ALA A 44 5.11 -4.24 20.38
C ALA A 44 5.25 -5.67 20.91
N GLU A 45 5.85 -6.59 20.15
CA GLU A 45 6.11 -7.96 20.62
C GLU A 45 7.04 -7.96 21.83
N MET A 46 8.13 -7.17 21.80
CA MET A 46 9.01 -6.97 22.96
C MET A 46 8.30 -6.30 24.15
N ALA A 47 7.37 -5.38 23.90
CA ALA A 47 6.61 -4.70 24.95
C ALA A 47 5.49 -5.60 25.54
N ASN A 48 4.96 -6.54 24.76
CA ASN A 48 3.88 -7.46 25.19
C ASN A 48 4.42 -8.77 25.80
N ASP A 49 5.72 -9.07 25.69
CA ASP A 49 6.36 -10.21 26.39
C ASP A 49 6.37 -10.04 27.93
N GLY A 50 5.85 -8.92 28.44
CA GLY A 50 5.60 -8.67 29.87
C GLY A 50 4.12 -8.56 30.28
N ASP A 51 3.16 -8.50 29.35
CA ASP A 51 1.74 -8.33 29.66
C ASP A 51 0.86 -8.98 28.58
N ASP A 52 0.33 -10.16 28.91
CA ASP A 52 -0.66 -10.90 28.13
C ASP A 52 -1.96 -10.07 27.94
N LYS A 53 -2.14 -9.48 26.74
CA LYS A 53 -3.41 -9.33 25.97
C LYS A 53 -3.43 -8.07 25.08
N SER A 54 -3.53 -8.25 23.76
CA SER A 54 -4.76 -7.94 23.00
C SER A 54 -4.55 -7.99 21.48
N LYS A 55 -5.49 -8.66 20.82
CA LYS A 55 -5.78 -8.63 19.39
C LYS A 55 -5.79 -7.20 18.84
N ALA A 56 -5.23 -6.98 17.64
CA ALA A 56 -5.92 -6.32 16.51
C ALA A 56 -4.97 -6.16 15.31
N ASP A 57 -5.09 -7.07 14.33
CA ASP A 57 -4.97 -6.68 12.91
C ASP A 57 -5.66 -7.72 12.02
N GLU A 58 -6.96 -7.87 12.20
CA GLU A 58 -7.86 -8.29 11.14
C GLU A 58 -9.15 -7.49 11.32
N PRO A 59 -9.55 -6.69 10.33
CA PRO A 59 -10.80 -7.03 9.66
C PRO A 59 -10.96 -6.57 8.18
N ARG A 60 -11.62 -7.45 7.41
CA ARG A 60 -12.53 -7.23 6.25
C ARG A 60 -12.03 -7.57 4.85
N GLU A 61 -12.11 -8.86 4.53
CA GLU A 61 -12.92 -9.26 3.36
C GLU A 61 -14.37 -8.77 3.56
N LEU A 62 -14.81 -7.87 2.69
CA LEU A 62 -16.21 -7.63 2.36
C LEU A 62 -16.27 -7.49 0.85
N THR A 63 -16.66 -8.59 0.21
CA THR A 63 -17.44 -8.67 -1.02
C THR A 63 -17.97 -7.33 -1.56
N ALA A 64 -17.49 -6.94 -2.74
CA ALA A 64 -18.23 -6.10 -3.67
C ALA A 64 -18.13 -6.77 -5.05
N ARG A 65 -19.15 -7.58 -5.37
CA ARG A 65 -19.44 -8.03 -6.73
C ARG A 65 -19.91 -6.82 -7.55
N ASP A 66 -19.43 -6.77 -8.78
CA ASP A 66 -20.13 -6.26 -9.98
C ASP A 66 -20.23 -4.74 -10.19
N GLN A 67 -19.33 -4.21 -11.03
CA GLN A 67 -19.74 -3.38 -12.17
C GLN A 67 -18.71 -3.47 -13.30
N ASP A 68 -19.10 -4.27 -14.28
CA ASP A 68 -18.78 -4.23 -15.70
C ASP A 68 -18.58 -2.81 -16.26
N VAL A 69 -17.39 -2.52 -16.82
CA VAL A 69 -17.20 -1.68 -18.01
C VAL A 69 -15.99 -2.19 -18.78
N ASP A 70 -16.29 -2.94 -19.84
CA ASP A 70 -15.62 -3.04 -21.14
C ASP A 70 -14.19 -2.45 -21.29
N VAL A 71 -13.20 -3.34 -21.41
CA VAL A 71 -12.09 -3.15 -22.37
C VAL A 71 -11.93 -4.44 -23.16
N ASN A 72 -12.74 -4.52 -24.21
CA ASN A 72 -12.46 -5.15 -25.50
C ASN A 72 -11.15 -5.97 -25.63
N VAL A 73 -11.34 -7.28 -25.77
CA VAL A 73 -10.73 -8.20 -26.76
C VAL A 73 -9.42 -7.74 -27.40
N THR A 74 -8.33 -8.47 -27.11
CA THR A 74 -7.49 -9.20 -28.08
C THR A 74 -6.29 -9.76 -27.34
N VAL A 75 -6.43 -10.95 -26.77
CA VAL A 75 -5.33 -11.92 -26.66
C VAL A 75 -5.94 -13.26 -27.06
N THR A 76 -6.23 -13.36 -28.34
CA THR A 76 -6.54 -14.62 -29.00
C THR A 76 -5.20 -15.30 -29.28
N ASP A 77 -5.07 -16.50 -28.71
CA ASP A 77 -4.37 -17.64 -29.29
C ASP A 77 -2.85 -17.48 -29.51
N GLU A 78 -2.03 -17.98 -28.57
CA GLU A 78 -0.69 -18.56 -28.85
C GLU A 78 -0.23 -19.51 -27.73
N THR A 79 -1.06 -20.48 -27.32
CA THR A 79 -0.62 -21.62 -26.49
C THR A 79 -1.15 -22.96 -26.99
N LYS A 80 -1.12 -23.22 -28.32
CA LYS A 80 -1.29 -24.61 -28.81
C LYS A 80 -0.82 -24.93 -30.23
N LYS A 81 0.33 -24.42 -30.71
CA LYS A 81 0.94 -24.91 -31.96
C LYS A 81 2.46 -24.80 -32.04
N SER A 82 3.16 -25.57 -31.20
CA SER A 82 4.56 -25.94 -31.46
C SER A 82 4.82 -27.44 -31.25
N ALA A 83 3.77 -28.25 -31.39
CA ALA A 83 3.86 -29.70 -31.56
C ALA A 83 4.40 -30.10 -32.95
N GLU A 84 5.32 -29.33 -33.53
CA GLU A 84 5.91 -29.56 -34.86
C GLU A 84 7.44 -29.79 -34.83
N ILE A 85 8.09 -29.76 -33.66
CA ILE A 85 9.52 -30.12 -33.53
C ILE A 85 9.64 -31.39 -32.71
N LYS A 86 9.42 -32.57 -33.33
CA LYS A 86 10.01 -33.89 -32.95
C LYS A 86 9.36 -35.12 -33.63
N LYS A 87 8.37 -34.98 -34.53
CA LYS A 87 7.68 -36.16 -35.11
C LYS A 87 7.51 -36.15 -36.65
N SER A 88 8.57 -35.77 -37.34
CA SER A 88 8.88 -36.23 -38.69
C SER A 88 10.41 -36.11 -38.81
N ALA A 89 11.17 -37.19 -38.96
CA ALA A 89 11.16 -38.02 -40.17
C ALA A 89 11.42 -37.17 -41.41
#